data_AF-A0A7I7QIT7-F1
#
_entry.id   AF-A0A7I7QIT7-F1
#
_cell.length_a   1.000
_cell.length_b   1.000
_cell.length_c   1.000
_cell.angle_alpha   90.00
_cell.angle_beta   90.00
_cell.angle_gamma   90.00
#
_symmetry.space_group_name_H-M   'P 1'
#
loop_
_entity.id
_entity.type
_entity.pdbx_description
1 polymer ?
#
loop_
_entity_poly.entity_id
_entity_poly.type
_entity_poly.pdbx_seq_one_letter_code
_entity_poly.pdbx_strand_id
1 'polypeptide(L)'
;MTDPNLSAGRFNAVIDQIEAGGIPKDRLHHLLYTDLVDDPIAAIAAMYGAFGLELTQAGRDAMQHYVDANPRGARPVHKLNLGTEEMNSRDRIAFARYQEYFSIPFE
;
A
#
# COMPACT_ATOMS: atom_id res chain seq x y z
N MET A 1 -9.30 22.33 2.28
CA MET A 1 -9.78 21.02 1.80
C MET A 1 -9.00 20.72 0.53
N THR A 2 -8.17 19.68 0.52
CA THR A 2 -7.37 19.30 -0.65
C THR A 2 -8.32 18.82 -1.75
N ASP A 3 -8.16 19.29 -2.99
CA ASP A 3 -8.95 18.79 -4.12
C ASP A 3 -8.56 17.31 -4.39
N PRO A 4 -9.51 16.36 -4.30
CA PRO A 4 -9.20 14.95 -4.51
C PRO A 4 -8.72 14.65 -5.94
N ASN A 5 -9.17 15.43 -6.93
CA ASN A 5 -8.73 15.24 -8.32
C ASN A 5 -7.25 15.58 -8.51
N LEU A 6 -6.75 16.60 -7.79
CA LEU A 6 -5.34 16.95 -7.84
C LEU A 6 -4.46 15.85 -7.25
N SER A 7 -4.92 15.22 -6.17
CA SER A 7 -4.20 14.12 -5.52
C SER A 7 -4.26 12.85 -6.36
N ALA A 8 -5.45 12.46 -6.83
CA ALA A 8 -5.62 11.33 -7.72
C ALA A 8 -4.86 11.49 -9.04
N GLY A 9 -4.81 12.71 -9.60
CA GLY A 9 -4.02 13.02 -10.79
C GLY A 9 -2.53 12.68 -10.63
N ARG A 10 -1.95 12.93 -9.44
CA ARG A 10 -0.55 12.56 -9.17
C ARG A 10 -0.34 11.06 -9.11
N PHE A 11 -1.29 10.30 -8.56
CA PHE A 11 -1.20 8.83 -8.55
C PHE A 11 -1.42 8.23 -9.93
N ASN A 12 -2.37 8.77 -10.70
CA ASN A 12 -2.61 8.38 -12.08
C ASN A 12 -1.38 8.66 -12.97
N ALA A 13 -0.64 9.74 -12.72
CA ALA A 13 0.61 10.01 -13.43
C ALA A 13 1.68 8.93 -13.18
N VAL A 14 1.70 8.30 -12.01
CA VAL A 14 2.59 7.15 -11.74
C VAL A 14 2.16 5.94 -12.57
N ILE A 15 0.85 5.66 -12.64
CA ILE A 15 0.31 4.61 -13.52
C ILE A 15 0.72 4.88 -14.97
N ASP A 16 0.58 6.11 -15.43
CA ASP A 16 0.95 6.49 -16.80
C ASP A 16 2.46 6.27 -17.05
N GLN A 17 3.33 6.58 -16.08
CA GLN A 17 4.77 6.33 -16.19
C GLN A 17 5.12 4.84 -16.24
N ILE A 18 4.39 4.01 -15.48
CA ILE A 18 4.54 2.55 -15.48
C ILE A 18 4.11 1.97 -16.83
N GLU A 19 2.94 2.36 -17.33
CA GLU A 19 2.41 1.87 -18.61
C GLU A 19 3.20 2.38 -19.83
N ALA A 20 3.75 3.60 -19.75
CA ALA A 20 4.65 4.13 -20.77
C ALA A 20 6.06 3.50 -20.74
N GLY A 21 6.36 2.65 -19.74
CA GLY A 21 7.68 2.03 -19.57
C GLY A 21 8.76 2.99 -19.04
N GLY A 22 8.37 4.20 -18.60
CA GLY A 22 9.28 5.12 -17.90
C GLY A 22 9.71 4.59 -16.53
N ILE A 23 8.87 3.75 -15.92
CA ILE A 23 9.22 2.94 -14.76
C ILE A 23 9.14 1.45 -15.18
N PRO A 24 10.26 0.71 -15.16
CA PRO A 24 10.25 -0.71 -15.49
C PRO A 24 9.40 -1.52 -14.50
N LYS A 25 8.38 -2.22 -15.00
CA LYS A 25 7.44 -3.02 -14.18
C LYS A 25 8.14 -4.10 -13.36
N ASP A 26 9.22 -4.68 -13.90
CA ASP A 26 10.05 -5.70 -13.24
C ASP A 26 10.87 -5.17 -12.05
N ARG A 27 10.91 -3.84 -11.87
CA ARG A 27 11.58 -3.17 -10.75
C ARG A 27 10.61 -2.63 -9.72
N LEU A 28 9.33 -3.01 -9.82
CA LEU A 28 8.28 -2.60 -8.90
C LEU A 28 7.69 -3.81 -8.20
N HIS A 29 7.39 -3.64 -6.91
CA HIS A 29 6.57 -4.54 -6.15
C HIS A 29 5.50 -3.72 -5.43
N HIS A 30 4.23 -4.08 -5.61
CA HIS A 30 3.11 -3.44 -4.94
C HIS A 30 2.72 -4.27 -3.74
N LEU A 31 2.71 -3.65 -2.56
CA LEU A 31 2.33 -4.27 -1.31
C LEU A 31 1.09 -3.56 -0.77
N LEU A 32 0.00 -4.30 -0.59
CA LEU A 32 -1.19 -3.76 0.04
C LEU A 32 -0.97 -3.66 1.55
N TYR A 33 -1.58 -2.64 2.15
CA TYR A 33 -1.49 -2.44 3.58
C TYR A 33 -2.11 -3.62 4.36
N THR A 34 -3.22 -4.18 3.87
CA THR A 34 -3.89 -5.36 4.44
C THR A 34 -2.93 -6.54 4.52
N ASP A 35 -2.23 -6.86 3.44
CA ASP A 35 -1.27 -7.97 3.40
C ASP A 35 -0.15 -7.80 4.43
N LEU A 36 0.35 -6.56 4.56
CA LEU A 36 1.39 -6.22 5.54
C LEU A 36 0.89 -6.27 6.99
N VAL A 37 -0.39 -5.97 7.24
CA VAL A 37 -0.98 -6.03 8.58
C VAL A 37 -1.24 -7.49 8.97
N ASP A 38 -1.76 -8.29 8.04
CA ASP A 38 -2.21 -9.66 8.28
C ASP A 38 -1.04 -10.61 8.50
N ASP A 39 -0.02 -10.57 7.63
CA ASP A 39 1.22 -11.34 7.80
C ASP A 39 2.43 -10.55 7.28
N PRO A 40 3.08 -9.74 8.13
CA PRO A 40 4.20 -8.91 7.71
C PRO A 40 5.40 -9.72 7.22
N ILE A 41 5.63 -10.92 7.75
CA ILE A 41 6.80 -11.73 7.37
C ILE A 41 6.57 -12.36 6.00
N ALA A 42 5.36 -12.87 5.73
CA ALA A 42 5.00 -13.38 4.42
C ALA A 42 5.01 -12.27 3.36
N ALA A 43 4.48 -11.09 3.68
CA ALA A 43 4.50 -9.92 2.80
C ALA A 43 5.93 -9.52 2.37
N ILE A 44 6.84 -9.41 3.33
CA ILE A 44 8.25 -9.07 3.03
C ILE A 44 8.94 -10.21 2.27
N ALA A 45 8.66 -11.48 2.59
CA ALA A 45 9.20 -12.60 1.84
C ALA A 45 8.77 -12.57 0.36
N ALA A 46 7.50 -12.24 0.09
CA ALA A 46 6.98 -12.10 -1.27
C ALA A 46 7.67 -10.96 -2.03
N MET A 47 7.89 -9.82 -1.37
CA MET A 47 8.65 -8.70 -1.92
C MET A 47 10.09 -9.09 -2.28
N TYR A 48 10.79 -9.80 -1.39
CA TYR A 48 12.14 -10.31 -1.68
C TYR A 48 12.12 -11.25 -2.90
N GLY A 49 11.17 -12.19 -2.94
CA GLY A 49 11.01 -13.12 -4.05
C GLY A 49 10.73 -12.43 -5.40
N ALA A 50 9.94 -11.35 -5.40
CA ALA A 50 9.67 -10.57 -6.60
C ALA A 50 10.94 -9.95 -7.22
N PHE A 51 11.96 -9.67 -6.39
CA PHE A 51 13.26 -9.16 -6.84
C PHE A 51 14.32 -10.25 -6.99
N GLY A 52 13.95 -11.53 -6.89
CA GLY A 52 14.89 -12.65 -6.97
C GLY A 52 15.84 -12.74 -5.78
N LEU A 53 15.46 -12.15 -4.64
CA LEU A 53 16.24 -12.17 -3.40
C LEU A 53 15.72 -13.27 -2.48
N GLU A 54 16.63 -13.93 -1.77
CA GLU A 54 16.27 -14.88 -0.74
C GLU A 54 16.09 -14.17 0.61
N LEU A 55 14.95 -14.42 1.27
CA LEU A 55 14.79 -14.09 2.67
C LEU A 55 15.25 -15.25 3.55
N THR A 56 16.49 -15.13 4.04
CA THR A 56 17.14 -16.14 4.89
C THR A 56 16.39 -16.40 6.18
N GLN A 57 16.58 -17.58 6.77
CA GLN A 57 15.96 -17.94 8.05
C GLN A 57 16.34 -16.96 9.17
N ALA A 58 17.61 -16.58 9.27
CA ALA A 58 18.06 -15.61 10.27
C ALA A 58 17.38 -14.25 10.10
N GLY A 59 17.13 -13.81 8.86
CA GLY A 59 16.39 -12.59 8.56
C GLY A 59 14.91 -12.68 8.97
N ARG A 60 14.27 -13.83 8.72
CA ARG A 60 12.90 -14.11 9.17
C ARG A 60 12.79 -14.03 10.69
N ASP A 61 13.69 -14.71 11.40
CA ASP A 61 13.67 -14.78 12.87
C ASP A 61 13.88 -13.39 13.48
N ALA A 62 14.79 -12.59 12.93
CA ALA A 62 15.03 -11.22 13.39
C ALA A 62 13.81 -10.29 13.19
N MET A 63 13.13 -10.40 12.05
CA MET A 63 11.91 -9.62 11.79
C MET A 63 10.75 -10.08 12.67
N GLN A 64 10.59 -11.39 12.87
CA GLN A 64 9.56 -11.94 13.76
C GLN A 64 9.76 -11.43 15.18
N HIS A 65 10.99 -11.49 15.70
CA HIS A 65 11.32 -10.96 17.01
C HIS A 65 10.98 -9.46 17.13
N TYR A 66 11.24 -8.66 16.09
CA TYR A 66 10.87 -7.25 16.08
C TYR A 66 9.35 -7.04 16.14
N VAL A 67 8.58 -7.78 15.34
CA VAL A 67 7.11 -7.71 15.32
C VAL A 67 6.53 -8.09 16.68
N ASP A 68 7.02 -9.17 17.29
CA ASP A 68 6.59 -9.65 18.61
C ASP A 68 6.89 -8.63 19.71
N ALA A 69 8.05 -7.97 19.64
CA ALA A 69 8.45 -6.94 20.60
C ALA A 69 7.73 -5.59 20.40
N ASN A 70 7.11 -5.35 19.23
CA ASN A 70 6.50 -4.06 18.87
C ASN A 70 5.05 -4.23 18.39
N PRO A 71 4.12 -4.66 19.26
CA PRO A 71 2.73 -4.86 18.88
C PRO A 71 2.09 -3.53 18.46
N ARG A 72 1.51 -3.50 17.26
CA ARG A 72 0.94 -2.30 16.63
C ARG A 72 -0.16 -1.62 17.45
N GLY A 73 -0.86 -2.37 18.31
CA GLY A 73 -1.91 -1.87 19.19
C GLY A 73 -1.43 -0.98 20.35
N ALA A 74 -0.13 -0.76 20.52
CA ALA A 74 0.41 0.07 21.60
C ALA A 74 0.08 1.57 21.47
N ARG A 75 -0.48 2.02 20.34
CA ARG A 75 -0.88 3.42 20.11
C ARG A 75 -2.40 3.56 20.02
N PRO A 76 -3.00 4.61 20.64
CA PRO A 76 -4.43 4.88 20.49
C PRO A 76 -4.80 5.06 19.02
N VAL A 77 -5.97 4.57 18.63
CA VAL A 77 -6.51 4.79 17.28
C VAL A 77 -6.68 6.28 17.06
N HIS A 78 -6.10 6.80 15.97
CA HIS A 78 -6.32 8.18 15.57
C HIS A 78 -7.80 8.37 15.22
N LYS A 79 -8.47 9.31 15.89
CA LYS A 79 -9.83 9.71 15.53
C LYS A 79 -9.76 10.53 14.24
N LEU A 80 -10.04 9.89 13.12
CA LEU A 80 -10.17 10.56 11.83
C LEU A 80 -11.59 11.13 11.68
N ASN A 81 -11.68 12.38 11.21
CA ASN A 81 -12.93 12.92 10.71
C ASN A 81 -13.08 12.47 9.26
N LEU A 82 -14.03 11.57 9.00
CA LEU A 82 -14.27 10.99 7.68
C LEU A 82 -14.99 11.94 6.71
N GLY A 83 -15.20 13.20 7.08
CA GLY A 83 -15.88 14.18 6.23
C GLY A 83 -17.37 13.87 6.05
N THR A 84 -17.98 14.49 5.04
CA THR A 84 -19.39 14.21 4.68
C THR A 84 -19.47 13.13 3.60
N GLU A 85 -20.67 12.57 3.41
CA GLU A 85 -20.91 11.58 2.37
C GLU A 85 -20.61 12.13 0.96
N GLU A 86 -20.89 13.41 0.71
CA GLU A 86 -20.60 14.06 -0.56
C GLU A 86 -19.09 14.18 -0.81
N MET A 87 -18.31 14.44 0.24
CA MET A 87 -16.85 14.43 0.15
C MET A 87 -16.34 13.02 -0.18
N ASN A 88 -16.83 12.01 0.53
CA ASN A 88 -16.43 10.63 0.30
C ASN A 88 -16.81 10.14 -1.10
N SER A 89 -18.00 10.50 -1.59
CA SER A 89 -18.44 10.16 -2.96
C SER A 89 -17.52 10.78 -4.03
N ARG A 90 -17.13 12.05 -3.84
CA ARG A 90 -16.16 12.72 -4.73
C ARG A 90 -14.79 12.05 -4.70
N ASP A 91 -14.32 11.65 -3.52
CA ASP A 91 -13.04 10.96 -3.37
C ASP A 91 -13.08 9.59 -4.07
N ARG A 92 -14.15 8.81 -3.88
CA ARG A 92 -14.35 7.51 -4.57
C ARG A 92 -14.29 7.65 -6.08
N ILE A 93 -14.93 8.67 -6.65
CA ILE A 93 -14.89 8.93 -8.10
C ILE A 93 -13.47 9.30 -8.54
N ALA A 94 -12.79 10.18 -7.80
CA ALA A 94 -11.45 10.64 -8.16
C ALA A 94 -10.41 9.50 -8.15
N PHE A 95 -10.48 8.60 -7.15
CA PHE A 95 -9.50 7.52 -6.95
C PHE A 95 -9.85 6.20 -7.64
N ALA A 96 -11.01 6.08 -8.31
CA ALA A 96 -11.48 4.83 -8.91
C ALA A 96 -10.43 4.16 -9.82
N ARG A 97 -9.81 4.92 -10.73
CA ARG A 97 -8.76 4.41 -11.63
C ARG A 97 -7.57 3.81 -10.87
N TYR A 98 -7.14 4.48 -9.80
CA TYR A 98 -6.01 4.05 -8.99
C TYR A 98 -6.34 2.77 -8.23
N GLN A 99 -7.53 2.71 -7.63
CA GLN A 99 -7.99 1.52 -6.90
C GLN A 99 -8.15 0.33 -7.82
N GLU A 100 -8.73 0.52 -9.02
CA GLU A 100 -8.88 -0.56 -10.01
C GLU A 100 -7.51 -1.07 -10.48
N TYR A 101 -6.59 -0.18 -10.84
CA TYR A 101 -5.27 -0.55 -11.35
C TYR A 101 -4.46 -1.37 -10.33
N PHE A 102 -4.49 -0.99 -9.05
CA PHE A 102 -3.77 -1.67 -7.98
C PHE A 102 -4.62 -2.70 -7.20
N SER A 103 -5.85 -2.97 -7.64
CA SER A 103 -6.79 -3.88 -6.97
C SER A 103 -6.99 -3.58 -5.47
N ILE A 104 -7.04 -2.30 -5.12
CA ILE A 104 -7.21 -1.85 -3.74
C ILE A 104 -8.68 -2.06 -3.34
N PRO A 105 -8.96 -2.78 -2.23
CA PRO A 105 -10.32 -3.00 -1.78
C PRO A 105 -11.00 -1.69 -1.33
N PHE A 106 -12.34 -1.67 -1.40
CA PHE A 106 -13.13 -0.64 -0.74
C PHE A 106 -13.37 -1.05 0.72
N GLU A 107 -12.99 -0.17 1.64
CA GLU A 107 -13.21 -0.30 3.09
C GLU A 107 -14.27 0.69 3.59
#